data_AF-A0A3M9ZFI3-F1
#
_entry.id   AF-A0A3M9ZFI3-F1
#
_cell.length_a   1.000
_cell.length_b   1.000
_cell.length_c   1.000
_cell.angle_alpha   90.00
_cell.angle_beta   90.00
_cell.angle_gamma   90.00
#
_symmetry.space_group_name_H-M   'P 1'
#
loop_
_entity.id
_entity.type
_entity.pdbx_description
1 polymer ?
#
loop_
_entity_poly.entity_id
_entity_poly.type
_entity_poly.pdbx_seq_one_letter_code
_entity_poly.pdbx_strand_id
1 'polypeptide(L)'
;MGAPRSVHSPLFGHVREYIRAHDGEGLALHVIVPYVRTGTLRALLDGVASRVSIVTTWDARDLESGASELSLWPYCRERGHALYLHGSIHLKVFSAGLRGYLLCTGNVSERGMREGGSLEMGIIVDRAPPADRMYLERIVAGATLVTDADHAALSAWLDSRPAREGGGPRGAPALRPRDEFLTSALPMTRDVEDVLDGYERIARGEEPSGDATTADCIYHDLASYGIRAGLGREGARAELARAFFAHPFVRVVDSMIAPEAYFGRVKEWVQKNCTDVPVPSRRDLTGNVQVLYSWLERLGGGRYAVDVPGERSQRIRRVA
;
A
#
# COMPACT_ATOMS: atom_id res chain seq x y z
N MET A 1 -13.30 5.74 22.06
CA MET A 1 -12.07 6.25 21.43
C MET A 1 -11.18 6.79 22.53
N GLY A 2 -9.90 6.42 22.57
CA GLY A 2 -8.93 7.11 23.43
C GLY A 2 -8.81 8.56 22.96
N ALA A 3 -8.66 9.49 23.90
CA ALA A 3 -8.43 10.89 23.54
C ALA A 3 -7.08 11.02 22.82
N PRO A 4 -7.00 11.79 21.71
CA PRO A 4 -5.73 12.05 21.06
C PRO A 4 -4.71 12.66 22.03
N ARG A 5 -3.45 12.25 21.93
CA ARG A 5 -2.36 12.71 22.81
C ARG A 5 -1.37 13.58 22.06
N SER A 6 -1.15 14.79 22.54
CA SER A 6 -0.14 15.70 21.98
C SER A 6 1.27 15.28 22.40
N VAL A 7 2.22 15.44 21.49
CA VAL A 7 3.67 15.27 21.74
C VAL A 7 4.43 16.45 21.14
N HIS A 8 5.60 16.76 21.68
CA HIS A 8 6.42 17.91 21.25
C HIS A 8 7.86 17.48 21.03
N SER A 9 8.63 18.32 20.34
CA SER A 9 10.07 18.09 20.13
C SER A 9 10.82 17.86 21.46
N PRO A 10 11.81 16.94 21.51
CA PRO A 10 12.29 16.13 20.39
C PRO A 10 11.37 14.96 20.06
N LEU A 11 10.98 14.83 18.78
CA LEU A 11 10.02 13.82 18.34
C LEU A 11 10.60 12.39 18.28
N PHE A 12 11.94 12.24 18.25
CA PHE A 12 12.58 10.94 18.08
C PHE A 12 12.12 9.90 19.11
N GLY A 13 12.05 10.28 20.39
CA GLY A 13 11.63 9.39 21.47
C GLY A 13 10.19 8.93 21.31
N HIS A 14 9.28 9.88 21.06
CA HIS A 14 7.86 9.60 20.87
C HIS A 14 7.58 8.73 19.63
N VAL A 15 8.24 9.00 18.51
CA VAL A 15 8.12 8.20 17.29
C VAL A 15 8.66 6.79 17.52
N ARG A 16 9.84 6.65 18.15
CA ARG A 16 10.44 5.35 18.45
C ARG A 16 9.57 4.53 19.41
N GLU A 17 9.02 5.17 20.44
CA GLU A 17 8.09 4.54 21.37
C GLU A 17 6.83 4.06 20.66
N TYR A 18 6.23 4.91 19.82
CA TYR A 18 5.05 4.54 19.02
C TYR A 18 5.33 3.33 18.12
N ILE A 19 6.45 3.33 17.39
CA ILE A 19 6.85 2.21 16.52
C ILE A 19 7.04 0.92 17.32
N ARG A 20 7.76 0.99 18.46
CA ARG A 20 8.04 -0.19 19.29
C ARG A 20 6.82 -0.74 20.00
N ALA A 21 5.87 0.12 20.38
CA ALA A 21 4.64 -0.31 21.02
C ALA A 21 3.79 -1.22 20.10
N HIS A 22 3.95 -1.09 18.78
CA HIS A 22 3.22 -1.88 17.79
C HIS A 22 4.11 -2.90 17.05
N ASP A 23 5.37 -3.04 17.47
CA ASP A 23 6.28 -4.03 16.90
C ASP A 23 5.87 -5.44 17.38
N GLY A 24 5.85 -6.41 16.46
CA GLY A 24 5.45 -7.79 16.79
C GLY A 24 3.94 -8.02 16.97
N GLU A 25 3.07 -7.01 16.82
CA GLU A 25 1.60 -7.18 16.89
C GLU A 25 0.99 -7.85 15.64
N GLY A 26 1.81 -8.23 14.66
CA GLY A 26 1.35 -8.76 13.37
C GLY A 26 0.75 -7.70 12.45
N LEU A 27 0.80 -6.42 12.84
CA LEU A 27 0.40 -5.28 12.00
C LEU A 27 1.57 -4.79 11.15
N ALA A 28 1.28 -4.40 9.91
CA ALA A 28 2.26 -3.73 9.06
C ALA A 28 2.56 -2.33 9.60
N LEU A 29 3.84 -1.97 9.73
CA LEU A 29 4.23 -0.62 10.11
C LEU A 29 4.42 0.24 8.86
N HIS A 30 3.86 1.45 8.87
CA HIS A 30 3.93 2.40 7.76
C HIS A 30 4.62 3.69 8.21
N VAL A 31 5.59 4.15 7.42
CA VAL A 31 6.26 5.45 7.56
C VAL A 31 5.97 6.26 6.31
N ILE A 32 5.04 7.21 6.40
CA ILE A 32 4.58 8.03 5.27
C ILE A 32 5.13 9.44 5.48
N VAL A 33 6.29 9.73 4.88
CA VAL A 33 7.06 10.96 5.12
C VAL A 33 7.79 11.38 3.84
N PRO A 34 7.63 12.63 3.35
CA PRO A 34 8.26 13.06 2.10
C PRO A 34 9.78 13.06 2.16
N TYR A 35 10.37 13.41 3.31
CA TYR A 35 11.82 13.50 3.48
C TYR A 35 12.30 12.53 4.55
N VAL A 36 13.13 11.58 4.14
CA VAL A 36 13.66 10.53 5.00
C VAL A 36 15.17 10.44 4.85
N ARG A 37 15.88 10.72 5.94
CA ARG A 37 17.31 10.46 6.10
C ARG A 37 17.51 9.03 6.59
N THR A 38 18.30 8.27 5.86
CA THR A 38 18.61 6.86 6.12
C THR A 38 19.23 6.69 7.51
N GLY A 39 20.11 7.59 7.93
CA GLY A 39 20.72 7.55 9.27
C GLY A 39 19.69 7.68 10.39
N THR A 40 18.78 8.64 10.27
CA THR A 40 17.71 8.86 11.27
C THR A 40 16.69 7.73 11.26
N LEU A 41 16.26 7.27 10.08
CA LEU A 41 15.35 6.12 9.94
C LEU A 41 15.96 4.86 10.55
N ARG A 42 17.24 4.58 10.26
CA ARG A 42 17.99 3.45 10.84
C ARG A 42 17.95 3.48 12.36
N ALA A 43 18.15 4.65 12.96
CA ALA A 43 18.10 4.80 14.41
C ALA A 43 16.69 4.63 14.99
N LEU A 44 15.63 5.07 14.28
CA LEU A 44 14.25 4.86 14.68
C LEU A 44 13.87 3.36 14.66
N LEU A 45 14.28 2.65 13.61
CA LEU A 45 13.95 1.24 13.39
C LEU A 45 14.92 0.27 14.07
N ASP A 46 15.88 0.77 14.85
CA ASP A 46 16.84 -0.05 15.57
C ASP A 46 16.13 -0.93 16.63
N GLY A 47 16.24 -2.24 16.43
CA GLY A 47 15.60 -3.28 17.24
C GLY A 47 14.14 -3.58 16.87
N VAL A 48 13.62 -3.05 15.75
CA VAL A 48 12.27 -3.34 15.25
C VAL A 48 12.32 -4.63 14.42
N ALA A 49 11.51 -5.62 14.78
CA ALA A 49 11.44 -6.91 14.09
C ALA A 49 10.48 -6.88 12.89
N SER A 50 9.40 -6.10 12.99
CA SER A 50 8.40 -5.96 11.94
C SER A 50 8.98 -5.36 10.66
N ARG A 51 8.47 -5.85 9.52
CA ARG A 51 8.69 -5.20 8.24
C ARG A 51 7.98 -3.85 8.21
N VAL A 52 8.68 -2.85 7.70
CA VAL A 52 8.18 -1.49 7.54
C VAL A 52 7.97 -1.17 6.06
N SER A 53 6.85 -0.53 5.75
CA SER A 53 6.55 0.08 4.46
C SER A 53 6.83 1.59 4.56
N ILE A 54 7.81 2.07 3.80
CA ILE A 54 8.19 3.47 3.77
C ILE A 54 7.60 4.10 2.50
N VAL A 55 6.76 5.11 2.63
CA VAL A 55 6.23 5.91 1.52
C VAL A 55 6.88 7.29 1.57
N THR A 56 7.63 7.65 0.53
CA THR A 56 8.43 8.88 0.49
C THR A 56 8.37 9.58 -0.87
N THR A 57 9.11 10.67 -1.05
CA THR A 57 9.27 11.34 -2.34
C THR A 57 10.74 11.37 -2.78
N TRP A 58 10.94 11.16 -4.08
CA TRP A 58 12.22 11.37 -4.76
C TRP A 58 12.01 12.38 -5.88
N ASP A 59 11.51 13.58 -5.53
CA ASP A 59 11.44 14.71 -6.46
C ASP A 59 12.86 15.07 -6.94
N ALA A 60 12.96 15.45 -8.20
CA ALA A 60 14.25 15.76 -8.82
C ALA A 60 15.00 16.86 -8.07
N ARG A 61 14.31 17.91 -7.60
CA ARG A 61 14.95 19.03 -6.87
C ARG A 61 15.51 18.56 -5.54
N ASP A 62 14.80 17.67 -4.87
CA ASP A 62 15.19 17.21 -3.54
C ASP A 62 16.37 16.23 -3.62
N LEU A 63 16.42 15.40 -4.66
CA LEU A 63 17.60 14.59 -4.96
C LEU A 63 18.80 15.45 -5.42
N GLU A 64 18.58 16.49 -6.23
CA GLU A 64 19.63 17.39 -6.70
C GLU A 64 20.23 18.22 -5.57
N SER A 65 19.39 18.78 -4.70
CA SER A 65 19.80 19.55 -3.50
C SER A 65 20.33 18.67 -2.37
N GLY A 66 20.16 17.35 -2.47
CA GLY A 66 20.52 16.39 -1.44
C GLY A 66 19.59 16.42 -0.22
N ALA A 67 18.41 17.04 -0.31
CA ALA A 67 17.35 16.98 0.69
C ALA A 67 16.78 15.55 0.84
N SER A 68 16.66 14.82 -0.28
CA SER A 68 16.38 13.39 -0.35
C SER A 68 17.63 12.61 -0.76
N GLU A 69 17.70 11.32 -0.40
CA GLU A 69 18.87 10.48 -0.67
C GLU A 69 18.47 9.09 -1.19
N LEU A 70 19.22 8.59 -2.19
CA LEU A 70 18.99 7.27 -2.77
C LEU A 70 19.52 6.12 -1.90
N SER A 71 20.38 6.42 -0.92
CA SER A 71 20.91 5.45 0.06
C SER A 71 19.81 4.80 0.91
N LEU A 72 18.60 5.37 0.92
CA LEU A 72 17.42 4.79 1.55
C LEU A 72 17.03 3.44 0.93
N TRP A 73 17.16 3.29 -0.40
CA TRP A 73 16.79 2.03 -1.06
C TRP A 73 17.69 0.85 -0.65
N PRO A 74 19.03 0.94 -0.75
CA PRO A 74 19.91 -0.12 -0.25
C PRO A 74 19.59 -0.52 1.19
N TYR A 75 19.36 0.47 2.07
CA TYR A 75 18.98 0.22 3.46
C TYR A 75 17.67 -0.58 3.59
N CYS A 76 16.63 -0.18 2.86
CA CYS A 76 15.34 -0.88 2.87
C CYS A 76 15.47 -2.31 2.34
N ARG A 77 16.14 -2.48 1.19
CA ARG A 77 16.34 -3.77 0.53
C ARG A 77 17.09 -4.77 1.42
N GLU A 78 18.18 -4.34 2.05
CA GLU A 78 19.00 -5.19 2.94
C GLU A 78 18.24 -5.69 4.17
N ARG A 79 17.25 -4.93 4.64
CA ARG A 79 16.43 -5.25 5.83
C ARG A 79 15.05 -5.81 5.48
N GLY A 80 14.77 -6.03 4.20
CA GLY A 80 13.49 -6.51 3.73
C GLY A 80 12.33 -5.53 3.95
N HIS A 81 12.60 -4.24 4.15
CA HIS A 81 11.58 -3.19 4.17
C HIS A 81 11.10 -2.89 2.74
N ALA A 82 9.85 -2.46 2.60
CA ALA A 82 9.33 -2.00 1.32
C ALA A 82 9.49 -0.48 1.21
N LEU A 83 9.95 0.02 0.06
CA LEU A 83 10.06 1.44 -0.22
C LEU A 83 9.12 1.78 -1.36
N TYR A 84 8.27 2.79 -1.16
CA TYR A 84 7.32 3.27 -2.14
C TYR A 84 7.51 4.77 -2.36
N LEU A 85 7.20 5.23 -3.56
CA LEU A 85 7.19 6.63 -3.94
C LEU A 85 5.78 7.12 -4.23
N HIS A 86 5.45 8.30 -3.70
CA HIS A 86 4.18 8.97 -3.94
C HIS A 86 4.42 10.45 -4.25
N GLY A 87 4.15 10.88 -5.48
CA GLY A 87 4.59 12.20 -5.98
C GLY A 87 4.00 13.44 -5.28
N SER A 88 2.94 13.28 -4.50
CA SER A 88 2.19 14.40 -3.91
C SER A 88 2.07 14.38 -2.39
N ILE A 89 2.82 13.53 -1.68
CA ILE A 89 2.72 13.51 -0.21
C ILE A 89 3.51 14.66 0.42
N HIS A 90 2.90 15.30 1.42
CA HIS A 90 3.59 16.17 2.37
C HIS A 90 3.29 15.79 3.83
N LEU A 91 2.58 14.69 4.03
CA LEU A 91 2.18 14.12 5.31
C LEU A 91 3.42 13.57 6.04
N LYS A 92 3.48 13.66 7.38
CA LYS A 92 4.46 12.93 8.18
C LYS A 92 3.74 12.08 9.21
N VAL A 93 3.52 10.81 8.86
CA VAL A 93 2.73 9.86 9.62
C VAL A 93 3.51 8.58 9.85
N PHE A 94 3.43 8.09 11.08
CA PHE A 94 3.84 6.76 11.48
C PHE A 94 2.58 6.00 11.88
N SER A 95 2.35 4.81 11.35
CA SER A 95 1.10 4.10 11.55
C SER A 95 1.30 2.60 11.69
N ALA A 96 0.53 1.98 12.58
CA ALA A 96 0.43 0.52 12.70
C ALA A 96 -0.88 0.04 12.06
N GLY A 97 -0.75 -0.73 10.98
CA GLY A 97 -1.85 -1.31 10.22
C GLY A 97 -2.84 -0.30 9.65
N LEU A 98 -2.48 0.98 9.58
CA LEU A 98 -3.40 2.09 9.22
C LEU A 98 -4.59 2.24 10.17
N ARG A 99 -4.55 1.55 11.33
CA ARG A 99 -5.61 1.53 12.36
C ARG A 99 -5.49 2.67 13.36
N GLY A 100 -4.28 3.19 13.54
CA GLY A 100 -3.96 4.36 14.35
C GLY A 100 -2.70 5.02 13.79
N TYR A 101 -2.36 6.22 14.25
CA TYR A 101 -1.19 6.94 13.75
C TYR A 101 -0.61 7.95 14.75
N LEU A 102 0.68 8.21 14.61
CA LEU A 102 1.33 9.42 15.05
C LEU A 102 1.49 10.34 13.83
N LEU A 103 0.80 11.48 13.85
CA LEU A 103 0.94 12.56 12.87
C LEU A 103 1.82 13.65 13.47
N CYS A 104 2.85 14.11 12.76
CA CYS A 104 3.71 15.18 13.24
C CYS A 104 4.13 16.17 12.16
N THR A 105 4.75 17.26 12.59
CA THR A 105 5.29 18.31 11.70
C THR A 105 6.73 18.03 11.26
N GLY A 106 7.47 17.20 12.02
CA GLY A 106 8.86 16.84 11.74
C GLY A 106 9.02 15.75 10.66
N ASN A 107 9.99 15.95 9.76
CA ASN A 107 10.46 14.91 8.84
C ASN A 107 11.38 13.91 9.55
N VAL A 108 11.59 12.73 8.96
CA VAL A 108 12.59 11.75 9.44
C VAL A 108 13.98 12.26 9.10
N SER A 109 14.50 13.15 9.92
CA SER A 109 15.80 13.80 9.76
C SER A 109 16.33 14.25 11.12
N GLU A 110 17.63 14.51 11.23
CA GLU A 110 18.21 15.02 12.48
C GLU A 110 17.51 16.32 12.92
N ARG A 111 17.28 17.26 11.99
CA ARG A 111 16.56 18.51 12.27
C ARG A 111 15.11 18.30 12.75
N GLY A 112 14.38 17.37 12.16
CA GLY A 112 12.96 17.14 12.50
C GLY A 112 12.72 16.26 13.72
N MET A 113 13.74 15.55 14.21
CA MET A 113 13.57 14.51 15.23
C MET A 113 14.40 14.73 16.50
N ARG A 114 15.58 15.34 16.42
CA ARG A 114 16.55 15.40 17.53
C ARG A 114 16.41 16.65 18.39
N GLU A 115 17.04 16.57 19.57
CA GLU A 115 17.30 17.72 20.41
C GLU A 115 18.21 18.74 19.69
N GLY A 116 17.93 20.03 19.87
CA GLY A 116 18.59 21.10 19.11
C GLY A 116 18.13 21.22 17.64
N GLY A 117 17.15 20.42 17.22
CA GLY A 117 16.48 20.53 15.93
C GLY A 117 15.39 21.61 15.88
N SER A 118 14.51 21.51 14.89
CA SER A 118 13.32 22.35 14.76
C SER A 118 12.36 22.13 15.93
N LEU A 119 11.59 23.17 16.28
CA LEU A 119 10.45 23.01 17.17
C LEU A 119 9.32 22.33 16.40
N GLU A 120 8.96 21.13 16.84
CA GLU A 120 7.99 20.27 16.16
C GLU A 120 6.92 19.81 17.14
N MET A 121 5.76 19.44 16.62
CA MET A 121 4.64 18.93 17.39
C MET A 121 4.03 17.73 16.67
N GLY A 122 3.38 16.86 17.42
CA GLY A 122 2.60 15.77 16.88
C GLY A 122 1.41 15.42 17.73
N ILE A 123 0.59 14.53 17.19
CA ILE A 123 -0.58 13.96 17.85
C ILE A 123 -0.58 12.46 17.61
N ILE A 124 -0.87 11.71 18.66
CA ILE A 124 -1.06 10.26 18.61
C ILE A 124 -2.56 9.99 18.66
N VAL A 125 -3.03 9.24 17.68
CA VAL A 125 -4.41 8.78 17.53
C VAL A 125 -4.39 7.27 17.54
N ASP A 126 -4.80 6.67 18.67
CA ASP A 126 -4.74 5.21 18.85
C ASP A 126 -5.71 4.46 17.93
N ARG A 127 -6.86 5.08 17.59
CA ARG A 127 -7.81 4.58 16.60
C ARG A 127 -8.17 5.67 15.60
N ALA A 128 -7.75 5.50 14.36
CA ALA A 128 -8.05 6.38 13.25
C ALA A 128 -9.56 6.40 12.98
N PRO A 129 -10.16 7.59 12.80
CA PRO A 129 -11.50 7.70 12.24
C PRO A 129 -11.58 7.00 10.86
N PRO A 130 -12.73 6.42 10.46
CA PRO A 130 -12.87 5.75 9.18
C PRO A 130 -12.45 6.58 7.96
N ALA A 131 -12.71 7.88 7.99
CA ALA A 131 -12.29 8.81 6.93
C ALA A 131 -10.77 8.94 6.83
N ASP A 132 -10.08 9.09 7.96
CA ASP A 132 -8.62 9.22 8.03
C ASP A 132 -7.95 7.90 7.64
N ARG A 133 -8.50 6.77 8.11
CA ARG A 133 -8.05 5.45 7.71
C ARG A 133 -8.15 5.24 6.21
N MET A 134 -9.32 5.50 5.62
CA MET A 134 -9.52 5.41 4.16
C MET A 134 -8.57 6.34 3.39
N TYR A 135 -8.27 7.52 3.93
CA TYR A 135 -7.32 8.45 3.34
C TYR A 135 -5.89 7.87 3.31
N LEU A 136 -5.42 7.29 4.42
CA LEU A 136 -4.11 6.64 4.49
C LEU A 136 -4.02 5.41 3.58
N GLU A 137 -5.07 4.59 3.53
CA GLU A 137 -5.17 3.42 2.65
C GLU A 137 -5.01 3.82 1.18
N ARG A 138 -5.67 4.90 0.76
CA ARG A 138 -5.54 5.46 -0.60
C ARG A 138 -4.14 5.99 -0.91
N ILE A 139 -3.45 6.59 0.07
CA ILE A 139 -2.05 7.01 -0.12
C ILE A 139 -1.16 5.80 -0.38
N VAL A 140 -1.31 4.74 0.41
CA VAL A 140 -0.50 3.52 0.26
C VAL A 140 -0.83 2.82 -1.06
N ALA A 141 -2.11 2.67 -1.40
CA ALA A 141 -2.55 2.05 -2.65
C ALA A 141 -2.11 2.84 -3.90
N GLY A 142 -2.01 4.17 -3.79
CA GLY A 142 -1.54 5.04 -4.88
C GLY A 142 -0.02 5.18 -5.00
N ALA A 143 0.76 4.57 -4.10
CA ALA A 143 2.21 4.65 -4.11
C ALA A 143 2.84 3.57 -5.01
N THR A 144 3.96 3.91 -5.66
CA THR A 144 4.69 3.01 -6.57
C THR A 144 5.83 2.33 -5.82
N LEU A 145 5.91 1.00 -5.85
CA LEU A 145 7.02 0.26 -5.22
C LEU A 145 8.34 0.59 -5.94
N VAL A 146 9.41 0.79 -5.18
CA VAL A 146 10.75 0.98 -5.73
C VAL A 146 11.38 -0.38 -5.99
N THR A 147 11.97 -0.53 -7.17
CA THR A 147 12.75 -1.71 -7.56
C THR A 147 14.23 -1.38 -7.76
N ASP A 148 15.07 -2.42 -7.89
CA ASP A 148 16.48 -2.24 -8.26
C ASP A 148 16.65 -1.51 -9.60
N ALA A 149 15.73 -1.70 -10.55
CA ALA A 149 15.77 -1.02 -11.84
C ALA A 149 15.47 0.48 -11.70
N ASP A 150 14.54 0.85 -10.81
CA ASP A 150 14.19 2.25 -10.55
C ASP A 150 15.34 2.98 -9.85
N HIS A 151 15.92 2.34 -8.83
CA HIS A 151 17.11 2.86 -8.17
C HIS A 151 18.27 3.04 -9.14
N ALA A 152 18.58 2.03 -9.96
CA ALA A 152 19.67 2.13 -10.95
C ALA A 152 19.43 3.25 -11.97
N ALA A 153 18.19 3.42 -12.45
CA ALA A 153 17.85 4.50 -13.37
C ALA A 153 18.03 5.89 -12.74
N LEU A 154 17.60 6.06 -11.48
CA LEU A 154 17.76 7.31 -10.75
C LEU A 154 19.22 7.61 -10.37
N SER A 155 20.00 6.59 -9.99
CA SER A 155 21.44 6.74 -9.76
C SER A 155 22.16 7.17 -11.03
N ALA A 156 21.92 6.50 -12.16
CA ALA A 156 22.51 6.88 -13.44
C ALA A 156 22.11 8.30 -13.87
N TRP A 157 20.85 8.69 -13.64
CA TRP A 157 20.39 10.06 -13.89
C TRP A 157 21.14 11.08 -13.02
N LEU A 158 21.29 10.81 -11.71
CA LEU A 158 22.04 11.67 -10.79
C LEU A 158 23.53 11.73 -11.11
N ASP A 159 24.13 10.67 -11.64
CA ASP A 159 25.56 10.62 -11.98
C ASP A 159 25.84 11.26 -13.35
N SER A 160 24.88 11.23 -14.28
CA SER A 160 24.99 11.82 -15.63
C SER A 160 25.05 13.35 -15.67
N ARG A 161 25.39 14.00 -14.54
CA ARG A 161 25.51 15.45 -14.38
C ARG A 161 26.68 15.98 -15.25
N PRO A 162 26.44 16.79 -16.29
CA PRO A 162 27.37 17.86 -16.59
C PRO A 162 27.24 18.92 -15.49
N ALA A 163 28.36 19.49 -15.03
CA ALA A 163 28.35 20.65 -14.15
C ALA A 163 27.51 21.76 -14.83
N ARG A 164 26.35 22.12 -14.29
CA ARG A 164 25.54 23.23 -14.84
C ARG A 164 25.74 24.49 -14.04
N GLU A 165 26.23 25.50 -14.72
CA GLU A 165 25.92 26.89 -14.45
C GLU A 165 24.46 27.17 -14.87
N GLY A 166 23.62 27.60 -13.93
CA GLY A 166 22.44 28.45 -14.23
C GLY A 166 21.17 27.83 -14.85
N GLY A 167 20.91 26.52 -14.74
CA GLY A 167 19.63 25.93 -15.21
C GLY A 167 18.78 25.38 -14.06
N GLY A 168 17.45 25.57 -14.13
CA GLY A 168 16.49 24.94 -13.22
C GLY A 168 16.55 23.39 -13.23
N PRO A 169 15.85 22.74 -12.30
CA PRO A 169 15.97 21.31 -12.05
C PRO A 169 15.63 20.47 -13.28
N ARG A 170 16.39 19.39 -13.53
CA ARG A 170 16.05 18.44 -14.59
C ARG A 170 14.82 17.64 -14.16
N GLY A 171 13.98 17.23 -15.12
CA GLY A 171 13.00 16.18 -14.84
C GLY A 171 13.72 14.88 -14.48
N ALA A 172 13.42 14.32 -13.32
CA ALA A 172 13.83 12.95 -13.00
C ALA A 172 13.16 11.98 -13.97
N PRO A 173 13.79 10.82 -14.27
CA PRO A 173 13.12 9.78 -15.03
C PRO A 173 11.81 9.42 -14.34
N ALA A 174 10.70 9.44 -15.09
CA ALA A 174 9.44 8.95 -14.58
C ALA A 174 9.61 7.47 -14.23
N LEU A 175 9.30 7.13 -12.99
CA LEU A 175 9.11 5.73 -12.66
C LEU A 175 7.95 5.23 -13.51
N ARG A 176 8.21 4.18 -14.29
CA ARG A 176 7.14 3.59 -15.07
C ARG A 176 6.25 2.85 -14.09
N PRO A 177 4.93 3.14 -14.05
CA PRO A 177 3.99 2.21 -13.47
C PRO A 177 4.16 0.92 -14.27
N ARG A 178 4.81 -0.08 -13.69
CA ARG A 178 4.80 -1.41 -14.27
C ARG A 178 3.49 -2.06 -13.84
N ASP A 179 3.02 -3.01 -14.64
CA ASP A 179 2.00 -3.96 -14.18
C ASP A 179 2.64 -4.84 -13.10
N GLU A 180 2.86 -4.27 -11.91
CA GLU A 180 3.36 -4.98 -10.75
C GLU A 180 2.21 -5.84 -10.24
N PHE A 181 2.30 -7.14 -10.50
CA PHE A 181 1.30 -8.10 -10.05
C PHE A 181 1.51 -8.43 -8.57
N LEU A 182 1.40 -7.41 -7.70
CA LEU A 182 1.49 -7.59 -6.27
C LEU A 182 0.28 -8.41 -5.77
N THR A 183 0.49 -9.26 -4.77
CA THR A 183 -0.62 -9.96 -4.10
C THR A 183 -1.58 -9.00 -3.41
N SER A 184 -1.07 -7.85 -2.98
CA SER A 184 -1.86 -6.74 -2.47
C SER A 184 -2.64 -5.99 -3.55
N ALA A 185 -2.56 -6.39 -4.82
CA ALA A 185 -3.42 -5.85 -5.88
C ALA A 185 -4.61 -6.80 -6.18
N LEU A 186 -4.69 -7.94 -5.50
CA LEU A 186 -5.82 -8.88 -5.59
C LEU A 186 -6.91 -8.51 -4.59
N PRO A 187 -8.19 -8.79 -4.90
CA PRO A 187 -9.26 -8.58 -3.93
C PRO A 187 -9.05 -9.43 -2.68
N MET A 188 -9.32 -8.87 -1.51
CA MET A 188 -9.10 -9.51 -0.21
C MET A 188 -10.40 -9.85 0.53
N THR A 189 -11.47 -9.09 0.34
CA THR A 189 -12.76 -9.32 1.00
C THR A 189 -13.48 -10.48 0.33
N ARG A 190 -13.90 -11.48 1.11
CA ARG A 190 -14.44 -12.74 0.58
C ARG A 190 -15.73 -12.58 -0.23
N ASP A 191 -16.63 -11.73 0.27
CA ASP A 191 -17.88 -11.40 -0.40
C ASP A 191 -17.86 -9.93 -0.86
N VAL A 192 -18.37 -9.70 -2.07
CA VAL A 192 -18.55 -8.36 -2.63
C VAL A 192 -19.59 -7.58 -1.82
N GLU A 193 -20.60 -8.25 -1.28
CA GLU A 193 -21.64 -7.58 -0.49
C GLU A 193 -21.07 -7.02 0.83
N ASP A 194 -20.08 -7.68 1.43
CA ASP A 194 -19.37 -7.15 2.60
C ASP A 194 -18.63 -5.84 2.28
N VAL A 195 -18.07 -5.72 1.07
CA VAL A 195 -17.43 -4.47 0.59
C VAL A 195 -18.45 -3.35 0.48
N LEU A 196 -19.63 -3.64 -0.07
CA LEU A 196 -20.71 -2.66 -0.25
C LEU A 196 -21.32 -2.23 1.09
N ASP A 197 -21.56 -3.16 1.99
CA ASP A 197 -22.02 -2.89 3.35
C ASP A 197 -21.00 -2.03 4.11
N GLY A 198 -19.73 -2.40 4.04
CA GLY A 198 -18.65 -1.66 4.67
C GLY A 198 -18.48 -0.26 4.08
N TYR A 199 -18.64 -0.09 2.77
CA TYR A 199 -18.64 1.21 2.10
C TYR A 199 -19.73 2.15 2.64
N GLU A 200 -20.97 1.65 2.81
CA GLU A 200 -22.07 2.43 3.37
C GLU A 200 -21.83 2.81 4.84
N ARG A 201 -21.22 1.92 5.63
CA ARG A 201 -20.85 2.17 7.03
C ARG A 201 -19.77 3.23 7.16
N ILE A 202 -18.73 3.16 6.33
CA ILE A 202 -17.69 4.19 6.28
C ILE A 202 -18.29 5.55 5.94
N ALA A 203 -19.25 5.62 5.02
CA ALA A 203 -19.95 6.87 4.69
C ALA A 203 -20.75 7.46 5.88
N ARG A 204 -21.13 6.62 6.86
CA ARG A 204 -21.76 7.04 8.13
C ARG A 204 -20.73 7.32 9.25
N GLY A 205 -19.43 7.21 8.98
CA GLY A 205 -18.38 7.35 9.98
C GLY A 205 -18.26 6.15 10.92
N GLU A 206 -18.79 4.99 10.53
CA GLU A 206 -18.71 3.73 11.27
C GLU A 206 -17.58 2.84 10.74
N GLU A 207 -17.14 1.89 11.56
CA GLU A 207 -16.26 0.81 11.09
C GLU A 207 -16.98 -0.04 10.03
N PRO A 208 -16.31 -0.47 8.95
CA PRO A 208 -16.94 -1.24 7.87
C PRO A 208 -17.38 -2.64 8.30
N SER A 209 -16.69 -3.26 9.26
CA SER A 209 -17.06 -4.57 9.81
C SER A 209 -16.88 -4.62 11.33
N GLY A 210 -17.63 -5.52 11.98
CA GLY A 210 -17.39 -5.88 13.39
C GLY A 210 -16.16 -6.77 13.56
N ASP A 211 -15.75 -7.46 12.50
CA ASP A 211 -14.51 -8.24 12.45
C ASP A 211 -13.37 -7.33 11.94
N ALA A 212 -12.30 -7.22 12.71
CA ALA A 212 -11.17 -6.34 12.40
C ALA A 212 -10.39 -6.76 11.16
N THR A 213 -10.32 -8.05 10.84
CA THR A 213 -9.68 -8.58 9.63
C THR A 213 -10.53 -8.27 8.40
N THR A 214 -11.84 -8.53 8.48
CA THR A 214 -12.76 -8.18 7.39
C THR A 214 -12.79 -6.68 7.15
N ALA A 215 -12.76 -5.87 8.22
CA ALA A 215 -12.65 -4.42 8.10
C ALA A 215 -11.38 -4.00 7.33
N ASP A 216 -10.22 -4.58 7.67
CA ASP A 216 -8.97 -4.32 6.95
C ASP A 216 -9.07 -4.69 5.46
N CYS A 217 -9.65 -5.83 5.12
CA CYS A 217 -9.87 -6.23 3.73
C CYS A 217 -10.78 -5.25 2.98
N ILE A 218 -11.84 -4.73 3.62
CA ILE A 218 -12.75 -3.78 2.99
C ILE A 218 -12.05 -2.45 2.70
N TYR A 219 -11.30 -1.91 3.67
CA TYR A 219 -10.52 -0.69 3.45
C TYR A 219 -9.52 -0.87 2.31
N HIS A 220 -8.80 -1.98 2.33
CA HIS A 220 -7.85 -2.36 1.30
C HIS A 220 -8.48 -2.39 -0.09
N ASP A 221 -9.59 -3.10 -0.26
CA ASP A 221 -10.24 -3.26 -1.56
C ASP A 221 -10.80 -1.93 -2.07
N LEU A 222 -11.48 -1.16 -1.21
CA LEU A 222 -12.05 0.14 -1.59
C LEU A 222 -10.95 1.13 -2.03
N ALA A 223 -9.80 1.12 -1.36
CA ALA A 223 -8.66 1.93 -1.73
C ALA A 223 -8.00 1.45 -3.02
N SER A 224 -7.73 0.15 -3.14
CA SER A 224 -7.04 -0.45 -4.30
C SER A 224 -7.82 -0.31 -5.60
N TYR A 225 -9.15 -0.43 -5.55
CA TYR A 225 -10.02 -0.19 -6.71
C TYR A 225 -10.43 1.28 -6.90
N GLY A 226 -9.96 2.19 -6.04
CA GLY A 226 -10.16 3.62 -6.18
C GLY A 226 -11.63 4.05 -6.09
N ILE A 227 -12.44 3.36 -5.27
CA ILE A 227 -13.88 3.62 -5.19
C ILE A 227 -14.12 4.99 -4.55
N ARG A 228 -14.82 5.86 -5.28
CA ARG A 228 -15.12 7.23 -4.82
C ARG A 228 -16.18 7.22 -3.72
N ALA A 229 -16.03 8.14 -2.78
CA ALA A 229 -17.03 8.37 -1.73
C ALA A 229 -18.27 9.09 -2.28
N GLY A 230 -19.38 9.00 -1.57
CA GLY A 230 -20.63 9.72 -1.89
C GLY A 230 -21.51 9.07 -2.96
N LEU A 231 -21.11 7.91 -3.49
CA LEU A 231 -21.98 7.07 -4.32
C LEU A 231 -23.01 6.34 -3.45
N GLY A 232 -24.21 6.09 -3.99
CA GLY A 232 -25.13 5.09 -3.43
C GLY A 232 -24.69 3.66 -3.76
N ARG A 233 -25.27 2.64 -3.10
CA ARG A 233 -24.88 1.22 -3.24
C ARG A 233 -24.70 0.73 -4.67
N GLU A 234 -25.71 0.95 -5.52
CA GLU A 234 -25.66 0.54 -6.93
C GLU A 234 -24.56 1.26 -7.71
N GLY A 235 -24.33 2.54 -7.42
CA GLY A 235 -23.24 3.32 -8.00
C GLY A 235 -21.87 2.79 -7.58
N ALA A 236 -21.70 2.49 -6.29
CA ALA A 236 -20.49 1.89 -5.76
C ALA A 236 -20.23 0.50 -6.36
N ARG A 237 -21.27 -0.33 -6.49
CA ARG A 237 -21.19 -1.66 -7.13
C ARG A 237 -20.78 -1.57 -8.60
N ALA A 238 -21.39 -0.66 -9.36
CA ALA A 238 -21.04 -0.44 -10.76
C ALA A 238 -19.59 0.06 -10.92
N GLU A 239 -19.15 0.98 -10.05
CA GLU A 239 -17.78 1.48 -10.04
C GLU A 239 -16.77 0.40 -9.67
N LEU A 240 -17.08 -0.43 -8.65
CA LEU A 240 -16.27 -1.57 -8.24
C LEU A 240 -16.15 -2.59 -9.36
N ALA A 241 -17.26 -2.98 -10.00
CA ALA A 241 -17.23 -3.90 -11.13
C ALA A 241 -16.34 -3.35 -12.26
N ARG A 242 -16.53 -2.08 -12.63
CA ARG A 242 -15.73 -1.43 -13.69
C ARG A 242 -14.24 -1.40 -13.33
N ALA A 243 -13.89 -0.99 -12.12
CA ALA A 243 -12.50 -0.92 -11.66
C ALA A 243 -11.86 -2.31 -11.59
N PHE A 244 -12.58 -3.29 -11.03
CA PHE A 244 -12.15 -4.68 -10.94
C PHE A 244 -11.81 -5.27 -12.31
N PHE A 245 -12.71 -5.19 -13.30
CA PHE A 245 -12.44 -5.74 -14.64
C PHE A 245 -11.43 -4.92 -15.44
N ALA A 246 -11.18 -3.65 -15.07
CA ALA A 246 -10.12 -2.85 -15.68
C ALA A 246 -8.73 -3.17 -15.12
N HIS A 247 -8.65 -3.80 -13.94
CA HIS A 247 -7.40 -4.09 -13.27
C HIS A 247 -6.51 -5.04 -14.11
N PRO A 248 -5.20 -4.74 -14.29
CA PRO A 248 -4.31 -5.55 -15.15
C PRO A 248 -4.31 -7.04 -14.77
N PHE A 249 -4.30 -7.33 -13.48
CA PHE A 249 -4.33 -8.69 -12.96
C PHE A 249 -5.59 -9.45 -13.41
N VAL A 250 -6.75 -8.80 -13.28
CA VAL A 250 -8.05 -9.37 -13.61
C VAL A 250 -8.19 -9.57 -15.12
N ARG A 251 -7.67 -8.65 -15.93
CA ARG A 251 -7.67 -8.77 -17.40
C ARG A 251 -6.88 -9.98 -17.88
N VAL A 252 -5.70 -10.23 -17.29
CA VAL A 252 -4.93 -11.43 -17.66
C VAL A 252 -5.66 -12.69 -17.23
N VAL A 253 -6.16 -12.77 -16.00
CA VAL A 253 -6.91 -13.94 -15.53
C VAL A 253 -8.16 -14.17 -16.38
N ASP A 254 -8.92 -13.13 -16.71
CA ASP A 254 -10.09 -13.22 -17.60
C ASP A 254 -9.74 -13.81 -18.97
N SER A 255 -8.60 -13.40 -19.55
CA SER A 255 -8.13 -13.94 -20.83
C SER A 255 -7.75 -15.43 -20.76
N MET A 256 -7.38 -15.93 -19.57
CA MET A 256 -7.06 -17.35 -19.36
C MET A 256 -8.29 -18.25 -19.29
N ILE A 257 -9.48 -17.69 -19.04
CA ILE A 257 -10.76 -18.42 -18.93
C ILE A 257 -11.32 -18.65 -20.34
N ALA A 258 -10.80 -19.68 -21.03
CA ALA A 258 -11.21 -20.03 -22.39
C ALA A 258 -11.22 -21.56 -22.61
N PRO A 259 -12.39 -22.22 -22.62
CA PRO A 259 -13.67 -21.77 -22.05
C PRO A 259 -13.67 -21.73 -20.51
N GLU A 260 -12.64 -22.33 -19.90
CA GLU A 260 -12.50 -22.49 -18.46
C GLU A 260 -11.05 -22.36 -18.01
N ALA A 261 -10.86 -22.08 -16.72
CA ALA A 261 -9.57 -22.05 -16.06
C ALA A 261 -9.63 -22.78 -14.70
N TYR A 262 -8.76 -23.78 -14.55
CA TYR A 262 -8.61 -24.49 -13.28
C TYR A 262 -7.86 -23.64 -12.25
N PHE A 263 -8.28 -23.73 -10.99
CA PHE A 263 -7.71 -23.01 -9.86
C PHE A 263 -6.18 -23.17 -9.77
N GLY A 264 -5.68 -24.39 -10.00
CA GLY A 264 -4.24 -24.67 -10.00
C GLY A 264 -3.45 -23.86 -11.04
N ARG A 265 -4.00 -23.70 -12.25
CA ARG A 265 -3.38 -22.96 -13.36
C ARG A 265 -3.30 -21.47 -13.04
N VAL A 266 -4.38 -20.89 -12.51
CA VAL A 266 -4.39 -19.47 -12.12
C VAL A 266 -3.41 -19.22 -10.98
N LYS A 267 -3.41 -20.06 -9.92
CA LYS A 267 -2.43 -19.94 -8.82
C LYS A 267 -0.98 -20.00 -9.29
N GLU A 268 -0.67 -20.90 -10.24
CA GLU A 268 0.67 -21.00 -10.80
C GLU A 268 1.05 -19.76 -11.59
N TRP A 269 0.13 -19.22 -12.38
CA TRP A 269 0.35 -17.98 -13.10
C TRP A 269 0.59 -16.81 -12.15
N VAL A 270 -0.25 -16.65 -11.11
CA VAL A 270 -0.05 -15.62 -10.07
C VAL A 270 1.33 -15.74 -9.46
N GLN A 271 1.71 -16.92 -8.97
CA GLN A 271 3.01 -17.13 -8.34
C GLN A 271 4.19 -16.75 -9.25
N LYS A 272 4.12 -17.09 -10.55
CA LYS A 272 5.20 -16.85 -11.51
C LYS A 272 5.35 -15.39 -11.93
N ASN A 273 4.27 -14.61 -11.86
CA ASN A 273 4.26 -13.22 -12.32
C ASN A 273 4.22 -12.21 -11.16
N CYS A 274 4.03 -12.69 -9.94
CA CYS A 274 4.00 -11.90 -8.73
C CYS A 274 5.36 -11.24 -8.46
N THR A 275 5.34 -9.96 -8.12
CA THR A 275 6.52 -9.13 -7.85
C THR A 275 6.76 -8.89 -6.37
N ASP A 276 5.96 -9.50 -5.49
CA ASP A 276 6.19 -9.46 -4.04
C ASP A 276 7.58 -9.98 -3.69
N VAL A 277 8.21 -9.34 -2.71
CA VAL A 277 9.51 -9.77 -2.17
C VAL A 277 9.32 -10.03 -0.68
N PRO A 278 9.42 -11.28 -0.19
CA PRO A 278 9.62 -12.51 -0.98
C PRO A 278 8.37 -12.90 -1.78
N VAL A 279 8.57 -13.68 -2.85
CA VAL A 279 7.47 -14.21 -3.67
C VAL A 279 6.65 -15.21 -2.83
N PRO A 280 5.31 -15.09 -2.79
CA PRO A 280 4.43 -15.96 -2.01
C PRO A 280 4.45 -17.40 -2.52
N SER A 281 4.23 -18.36 -1.61
CA SER A 281 4.05 -19.75 -2.02
C SER A 281 2.66 -19.96 -2.66
N ARG A 282 2.51 -21.05 -3.42
CA ARG A 282 1.19 -21.45 -3.96
C ARG A 282 0.17 -21.80 -2.86
N ARG A 283 0.62 -22.06 -1.63
CA ARG A 283 -0.26 -22.29 -0.48
C ARG A 283 -0.85 -20.97 -0.02
N ASP A 284 -0.01 -19.95 0.12
CA ASP A 284 -0.37 -18.60 0.56
C ASP A 284 -1.39 -17.95 -0.39
N LEU A 285 -1.24 -18.18 -1.70
CA LEU A 285 -2.14 -17.66 -2.74
C LEU A 285 -3.54 -18.31 -2.79
N THR A 286 -3.81 -19.34 -1.98
CA THR A 286 -5.08 -20.07 -2.05
C THR A 286 -6.25 -19.16 -1.70
N GLY A 287 -6.16 -18.39 -0.63
CA GLY A 287 -7.20 -17.44 -0.23
C GLY A 287 -7.44 -16.38 -1.32
N ASN A 288 -6.38 -15.73 -1.80
CA ASN A 288 -6.48 -14.65 -2.79
C ASN A 288 -7.16 -15.11 -4.09
N VAL A 289 -6.80 -16.29 -4.60
CA VAL A 289 -7.41 -16.78 -5.86
C VAL A 289 -8.86 -17.22 -5.65
N GLN A 290 -9.23 -17.72 -4.46
CA GLN A 290 -10.63 -18.02 -4.15
C GLN A 290 -11.48 -16.75 -4.13
N VAL A 291 -10.98 -15.68 -3.50
CA VAL A 291 -11.65 -14.37 -3.50
C VAL A 291 -11.78 -13.84 -4.93
N LEU A 292 -10.71 -13.91 -5.73
CA LEU A 292 -10.73 -13.49 -7.13
C LEU A 292 -11.82 -14.22 -7.94
N TYR A 293 -11.96 -15.54 -7.77
CA TYR A 293 -12.98 -16.33 -8.45
C TYR A 293 -14.40 -15.95 -8.00
N SER A 294 -14.60 -15.77 -6.69
CA SER A 294 -15.88 -15.28 -6.13
C SER A 294 -16.27 -13.93 -6.74
N TRP A 295 -15.32 -13.00 -6.81
CA TRP A 295 -15.57 -11.67 -7.38
C TRP A 295 -15.84 -11.70 -8.88
N LEU A 296 -15.12 -12.53 -9.65
CA LEU A 296 -15.40 -12.75 -11.07
C LEU A 296 -16.85 -13.21 -11.29
N GLU A 297 -17.34 -14.16 -10.51
CA GLU A 297 -18.72 -14.64 -10.58
C GLU A 297 -19.73 -13.56 -10.17
N ARG A 298 -19.52 -12.89 -9.03
CA ARG A 298 -20.47 -11.93 -8.45
C ARG A 298 -20.55 -10.59 -9.18
N LEU A 299 -19.43 -10.08 -9.67
CA LEU A 299 -19.36 -8.84 -10.45
C LEU A 299 -19.52 -9.10 -11.96
N GLY A 300 -19.38 -10.35 -12.40
CA GLY A 300 -19.38 -10.74 -13.80
C GLY A 300 -20.70 -10.59 -14.54
N GLY A 301 -21.81 -10.33 -13.83
CA GLY A 301 -23.14 -10.18 -14.43
C GLY A 301 -23.63 -11.45 -15.12
N GLY A 302 -23.28 -12.62 -14.56
CA GLY A 302 -23.64 -13.93 -15.12
C GLY A 302 -22.66 -14.46 -16.18
N ARG A 303 -21.61 -13.72 -16.55
CA ARG A 303 -20.59 -14.16 -17.53
C ARG A 303 -19.72 -15.33 -17.05
N TYR A 304 -19.64 -15.56 -15.74
CA TYR A 304 -18.79 -16.59 -15.16
C TYR A 304 -19.58 -17.45 -14.17
N ALA A 305 -19.18 -18.71 -14.07
CA ALA A 305 -19.65 -19.63 -13.04
C ALA A 305 -18.47 -20.38 -12.44
N VAL A 306 -18.48 -20.57 -11.12
CA VAL A 306 -17.47 -21.34 -10.39
C VAL A 306 -18.07 -22.69 -9.97
N ASP A 307 -17.40 -23.79 -10.30
CA ASP A 307 -17.83 -25.15 -9.96
C ASP A 307 -16.65 -26.07 -9.58
N VAL A 308 -16.96 -27.25 -9.02
CA VAL A 308 -15.98 -28.29 -8.67
C VAL A 308 -16.34 -29.58 -9.41
N PRO A 309 -15.76 -29.83 -10.59
CA PRO A 309 -16.06 -31.03 -11.36
C PRO A 309 -15.53 -32.29 -10.67
N GLY A 310 -16.43 -33.24 -10.40
CA GLY A 310 -16.07 -34.59 -9.93
C GLY A 310 -15.19 -34.60 -8.67
N GLU A 311 -15.38 -33.63 -7.76
CA GLU A 311 -14.68 -33.51 -6.47
C GLU A 311 -13.16 -33.29 -6.51
N ARG A 312 -12.57 -32.97 -7.68
CA ARG A 312 -11.09 -32.89 -7.83
C ARG A 312 -10.50 -31.49 -7.63
N SER A 313 -11.00 -30.49 -8.36
CA SER A 313 -10.41 -29.14 -8.35
C SER A 313 -11.44 -28.09 -8.79
N GLN A 314 -11.51 -26.98 -8.06
CA GLN A 314 -12.33 -25.83 -8.43
C GLN A 314 -11.88 -25.28 -9.80
N ARG A 315 -12.85 -24.92 -10.64
CA ARG A 315 -12.62 -24.18 -11.88
C ARG A 315 -13.57 -23.00 -11.97
N ILE A 316 -13.20 -22.04 -12.82
CA ILE A 316 -14.10 -20.98 -13.30
C ILE A 316 -14.31 -21.17 -14.79
N ARG A 317 -15.53 -20.99 -15.27
CA ARG A 317 -15.89 -21.11 -16.70
C ARG A 317 -16.69 -19.91 -17.17
N ARG A 318 -16.56 -19.57 -18.45
CA ARG A 318 -17.47 -18.61 -19.10
C ARG A 318 -18.83 -19.27 -19.31
N VAL A 319 -19.89 -18.58 -18.93
CA VAL A 319 -21.26 -18.96 -19.24
C VAL A 319 -21.63 -18.17 -20.49
N ALA A 320 -21.98 -18.89 -21.55
CA ALA A 320 -22.36 -18.30 -22.84
C ALA A 320 -23.60 -17.41 -22.73
#